data_AF-A0A5C7ZB58-F1
#
_entry.id   AF-A0A5C7ZB58-F1
#
_cell.length_a   1.000
_cell.length_b   1.000
_cell.length_c   1.000
_cell.angle_alpha   90.00
_cell.angle_beta   90.00
_cell.angle_gamma   90.00
#
_symmetry.space_group_name_H-M   'P 1'
#
loop_
_entity.id
_entity.type
_entity.pdbx_description
1 polymer ?
#
loop_
_entity_poly.entity_id
_entity_poly.type
_entity_poly.pdbx_seq_one_letter_code
_entity_poly.pdbx_strand_id
1 'polypeptide(L)'
;LDVTNDIGIDMHDQEGRVITAEFSTYFFVTVYTPNAGEGLARLDYRQTWDDAFREYLVWLNRRKPVIVCGDFNVAHKPIDLAHPKANYNKSAGYTQQEIDGFDKLLNTGLVDTFRHFYPEEIKYSYWNFVTNGRAKNVGWRIDHFLVPQTVMPLVKDAMIYNEYYGSDHCPVGLRIWI
;
A
#
# COMPACT_ATOMS: atom_id res chain seq x y z
N LEU A 1 24.17 -3.12 5.52
CA LEU A 1 22.82 -3.22 4.93
C LEU A 1 22.46 -4.68 5.01
N ASP A 2 21.50 -5.02 5.87
CA ASP A 2 20.97 -6.37 5.95
C ASP A 2 19.66 -6.42 5.16
N VAL A 3 19.40 -7.51 4.44
CA VAL A 3 18.20 -7.67 3.60
C VAL A 3 17.57 -9.01 3.89
N THR A 4 16.30 -8.97 4.28
CA THR A 4 15.48 -10.14 4.60
C THR A 4 14.32 -10.20 3.64
N ASN A 5 14.08 -11.38 3.06
CA ASN A 5 12.89 -11.64 2.26
C ASN A 5 11.79 -12.22 3.16
N ASP A 6 10.55 -11.93 2.77
CA ASP A 6 9.33 -12.49 3.34
C ASP A 6 9.13 -12.16 4.83
N ILE A 7 8.10 -12.75 5.45
CA ILE A 7 7.65 -12.40 6.81
C ILE A 7 7.80 -13.53 7.84
N GLY A 8 8.35 -14.67 7.45
CA GLY A 8 8.63 -15.81 8.33
C GLY A 8 7.40 -16.68 8.61
N ILE A 9 6.45 -16.72 7.68
CA ILE A 9 5.22 -17.52 7.76
C ILE A 9 5.08 -18.29 6.45
N ASP A 10 5.39 -19.60 6.48
CA ASP A 10 5.48 -20.46 5.29
C ASP A 10 4.29 -20.33 4.31
N MET A 11 3.06 -20.22 4.83
CA MET A 11 1.86 -20.09 4.00
C MET A 11 1.75 -18.75 3.24
N HIS A 12 2.49 -17.72 3.66
CA HIS A 12 2.51 -16.39 3.05
C HIS A 12 3.78 -16.13 2.23
N ASP A 13 4.83 -16.92 2.45
CA ASP A 13 6.18 -16.71 1.92
C ASP A 13 6.43 -17.50 0.61
N GLN A 14 5.38 -17.97 -0.06
CA GLN A 14 5.47 -18.71 -1.32
C GLN A 14 5.50 -17.81 -2.57
N GLU A 15 5.25 -16.51 -2.40
CA GLU A 15 4.99 -15.57 -3.51
C GLU A 15 5.99 -14.39 -3.57
N GLY A 16 6.98 -14.31 -2.67
CA GLY A 16 8.05 -13.29 -2.70
C GLY A 16 7.54 -11.86 -2.56
N ARG A 17 6.55 -11.65 -1.68
CA ARG A 17 5.75 -10.41 -1.64
C ARG A 17 6.31 -9.32 -0.75
N VAL A 18 7.29 -9.62 0.09
CA VAL A 18 7.86 -8.68 1.05
C VAL A 18 9.38 -8.73 0.99
N ILE A 19 10.02 -7.57 0.92
CA ILE A 19 11.47 -7.44 1.07
C ILE A 19 11.73 -6.33 2.07
N THR A 20 12.55 -6.62 3.08
CA THR A 20 12.91 -5.68 4.14
C THR A 20 14.40 -5.40 4.09
N ALA A 21 14.76 -4.13 3.96
CA ALA A 21 16.12 -3.64 4.09
C ALA A 21 16.31 -2.93 5.43
N GLU A 22 17.31 -3.36 6.21
CA GLU A 22 17.67 -2.74 7.48
C GLU A 22 18.77 -1.69 7.30
N PHE A 23 18.43 -0.44 7.62
CA PHE A 23 19.37 0.68 7.73
C PHE A 23 19.77 0.91 9.19
N SER A 24 20.74 1.80 9.40
CA SER A 24 21.23 2.13 10.75
C SER A 24 20.12 2.68 11.65
N THR A 25 19.23 3.51 11.12
CA THR A 25 18.20 4.25 11.87
C THR A 25 16.77 3.80 11.61
N TYR A 26 16.49 3.03 10.55
CA TYR A 26 15.14 2.60 10.17
C TYR A 26 15.14 1.28 9.40
N PHE A 27 13.96 0.67 9.24
CA PHE A 27 13.69 -0.37 8.25
C PHE A 27 12.97 0.22 7.05
N PHE A 28 13.35 -0.21 5.85
CA PHE A 28 12.59 0.02 4.63
C PHE A 28 11.97 -1.29 4.16
N VAL A 29 10.64 -1.34 4.08
CA VAL A 29 9.90 -2.52 3.64
C VAL A 29 9.23 -2.21 2.31
N THR A 30 9.46 -3.04 1.30
CA THR A 30 8.67 -3.02 0.06
C THR A 30 7.69 -4.18 0.06
N VAL A 31 6.46 -3.93 -0.39
CA VAL A 31 5.37 -4.91 -0.36
C VAL A 31 4.61 -4.99 -1.69
N TYR A 32 4.21 -6.20 -2.07
CA TYR A 32 3.19 -6.45 -3.07
C TYR A 32 2.10 -7.32 -2.44
N THR A 33 1.07 -6.67 -1.91
CA THR A 33 -0.01 -7.34 -1.18
C THR A 33 -0.85 -8.21 -2.13
N PRO A 34 -1.31 -9.41 -1.71
CA PRO A 34 -2.16 -10.24 -2.54
C PRO A 34 -3.43 -9.51 -3.02
N ASN A 35 -3.70 -9.58 -4.32
CA ASN A 35 -4.98 -9.14 -4.85
C ASN A 35 -6.07 -10.18 -4.50
N ALA A 36 -7.29 -9.74 -4.14
CA ALA A 36 -8.40 -10.64 -3.82
C ALA A 36 -8.91 -11.45 -5.02
N GLY A 37 -8.50 -11.10 -6.24
CA GLY A 37 -8.76 -11.83 -7.47
C GLY A 37 -10.17 -11.64 -8.02
N GLU A 38 -10.40 -12.24 -9.19
CA GLU A 38 -11.72 -12.25 -9.83
C GLU A 38 -12.75 -12.92 -8.91
N GLY A 39 -13.95 -12.34 -8.83
CA GLY A 39 -15.01 -12.85 -7.97
C GLY A 39 -14.67 -12.84 -6.47
N LEU A 40 -13.62 -12.10 -6.06
CA LEU A 40 -13.13 -12.04 -4.68
C LEU A 40 -12.66 -13.40 -4.13
N ALA A 41 -12.21 -14.30 -5.01
CA ALA A 41 -11.87 -15.69 -4.69
C ALA A 41 -10.78 -15.85 -3.61
N ARG A 42 -9.91 -14.85 -3.44
CA ARG A 42 -8.82 -14.85 -2.44
C ARG A 42 -9.08 -13.93 -1.26
N LEU A 43 -10.29 -13.38 -1.09
CA LEU A 43 -10.56 -12.37 -0.05
C LEU A 43 -10.38 -12.93 1.38
N ASP A 44 -10.70 -14.20 1.61
CA ASP A 44 -10.46 -14.85 2.91
C ASP A 44 -8.96 -15.00 3.19
N TYR A 45 -8.19 -15.45 2.19
CA TYR A 45 -6.74 -15.52 2.30
C TYR A 45 -6.12 -14.13 2.54
N ARG A 46 -6.59 -13.12 1.80
CA ARG A 46 -6.14 -11.73 1.91
C ARG A 46 -6.24 -11.22 3.35
N GLN A 47 -7.34 -11.49 4.05
CA GLN A 47 -7.50 -11.06 5.45
C GLN A 47 -6.44 -11.69 6.38
N THR A 48 -6.15 -12.99 6.22
CA THR A 48 -5.11 -13.66 7.03
C THR A 48 -3.72 -13.10 6.74
N TRP A 49 -3.46 -12.77 5.48
CA TRP A 49 -2.21 -12.16 5.03
C TRP A 49 -2.05 -10.73 5.58
N ASP A 50 -3.11 -9.92 5.54
CA ASP A 50 -3.10 -8.55 6.08
C ASP A 50 -2.83 -8.53 7.58
N ASP A 51 -3.42 -9.45 8.34
CA ASP A 51 -3.16 -9.61 9.77
C ASP A 51 -1.69 -9.98 10.02
N ALA A 52 -1.15 -10.97 9.29
CA ALA A 52 0.23 -11.40 9.40
C ALA A 52 1.24 -10.29 9.06
N PHE A 53 1.00 -9.57 7.95
CA PHE A 53 1.85 -8.47 7.53
C PHE A 53 1.83 -7.31 8.52
N ARG A 54 0.65 -6.97 9.08
CA ARG A 54 0.55 -5.97 10.16
C ARG A 54 1.41 -6.36 11.36
N GLU A 55 1.29 -7.60 11.86
CA GLU A 55 2.09 -8.04 13.01
C GLU A 55 3.60 -8.01 12.71
N TYR A 56 4.01 -8.33 11.48
CA TYR A 56 5.40 -8.20 11.05
C TYR A 56 5.90 -6.75 11.11
N LEU A 57 5.13 -5.80 10.58
CA LEU A 57 5.48 -4.37 10.63
C LEU A 57 5.52 -3.84 12.08
N VAL A 58 4.58 -4.25 12.92
CA VAL A 58 4.57 -3.91 14.37
C VAL A 58 5.83 -4.45 15.05
N TRP A 59 6.20 -5.68 14.76
CA TRP A 59 7.39 -6.32 15.33
C TRP A 59 8.69 -5.62 14.91
N LEU A 60 8.82 -5.21 13.65
CA LEU A 60 9.94 -4.38 13.19
C LEU A 60 9.95 -3.00 13.87
N ASN A 61 8.79 -2.34 13.94
CA ASN A 61 8.65 -0.98 14.44
C ASN A 61 8.96 -0.84 15.94
N ARG A 62 8.94 -1.94 16.70
CA ARG A 62 9.43 -2.00 18.09
C ARG A 62 10.94 -1.82 18.23
N ARG A 63 11.71 -2.02 17.15
CA ARG A 63 13.18 -1.92 17.16
C ARG A 63 13.68 -0.63 16.53
N LYS A 64 13.18 -0.31 15.34
CA LYS A 64 13.49 0.90 14.58
C LYS A 64 12.25 1.34 13.80
N PRO A 65 12.06 2.63 13.54
CA PRO A 65 10.97 3.10 12.69
C PRO A 65 10.90 2.35 11.36
N VAL A 66 9.69 2.01 10.91
CA VAL A 66 9.47 1.28 9.65
C VAL A 66 8.85 2.20 8.60
N ILE A 67 9.58 2.47 7.52
CA ILE A 67 9.03 3.06 6.30
C ILE A 67 8.62 1.91 5.41
N VAL A 68 7.34 1.85 5.02
CA VAL A 68 6.82 0.81 4.11
C VAL A 68 6.26 1.44 2.85
N CYS A 69 6.56 0.83 1.70
CA CYS A 69 6.13 1.26 0.39
C CYS A 69 5.64 0.07 -0.44
N GLY A 70 4.69 0.28 -1.33
CA GLY A 70 4.41 -0.68 -2.39
C GLY A 70 2.95 -0.69 -2.81
N ASP A 71 2.58 -1.74 -3.55
CA ASP A 71 1.20 -1.98 -3.97
C ASP A 71 0.46 -2.76 -2.88
N PHE A 72 -0.43 -2.06 -2.18
CA PHE A 72 -1.26 -2.63 -1.12
C PHE A 72 -2.54 -3.27 -1.65
N ASN A 73 -2.81 -3.19 -2.96
CA ASN A 73 -4.02 -3.70 -3.59
C ASN A 73 -5.28 -3.27 -2.82
N VAL A 74 -5.36 -1.99 -2.41
CA VAL A 74 -6.54 -1.42 -1.73
C VAL A 74 -6.62 0.08 -1.96
N ALA A 75 -7.77 0.55 -2.43
CA ALA A 75 -8.12 1.97 -2.41
C ALA A 75 -8.79 2.28 -1.07
N HIS A 76 -8.13 3.05 -0.21
CA HIS A 76 -8.59 3.24 1.18
C HIS A 76 -9.91 4.02 1.27
N LYS A 77 -10.06 5.08 0.48
CA LYS A 77 -11.19 6.01 0.56
C LYS A 77 -11.92 6.12 -0.79
N PRO A 78 -13.19 6.58 -0.82
CA PRO A 78 -13.91 6.81 -2.08
C PRO A 78 -13.20 7.76 -3.06
N ILE A 79 -12.36 8.67 -2.55
CA ILE A 79 -11.54 9.59 -3.36
C ILE A 79 -10.35 8.89 -4.04
N ASP A 80 -9.98 7.70 -3.58
CA ASP A 80 -8.84 6.92 -4.07
C ASP A 80 -9.17 6.10 -5.32
N LEU A 81 -10.39 6.16 -5.85
CA LEU A 81 -10.73 5.46 -7.09
C LEU A 81 -11.84 6.14 -7.89
N ALA A 82 -11.83 5.89 -9.20
CA ALA A 82 -12.95 6.23 -10.05
C ALA A 82 -14.16 5.31 -9.78
N HIS A 83 -15.37 5.89 -9.80
CA HIS A 83 -16.65 5.19 -9.63
C HIS A 83 -16.77 4.36 -8.33
N PRO A 84 -16.50 4.93 -7.13
CA PRO A 84 -16.46 4.18 -5.88
C PRO A 84 -17.75 3.39 -5.60
N LYS A 85 -18.92 3.99 -5.85
CA LYS A 85 -20.24 3.35 -5.64
C LYS A 85 -20.43 2.08 -6.48
N ALA A 86 -19.87 2.05 -7.69
CA ALA A 86 -20.01 0.91 -8.59
C ALA A 86 -19.06 -0.24 -8.22
N ASN A 87 -17.92 0.09 -7.58
CA ASN A 87 -16.85 -0.87 -7.25
C ASN A 87 -16.95 -1.43 -5.82
N TYR A 88 -17.60 -0.71 -4.90
CA TYR A 88 -17.67 -1.10 -3.49
C TYR A 88 -18.26 -2.51 -3.30
N ASN A 89 -17.49 -3.38 -2.64
CA ASN A 89 -17.81 -4.81 -2.39
C ASN A 89 -18.06 -5.64 -3.67
N LYS A 90 -17.55 -5.19 -4.81
CA LYS A 90 -17.72 -5.85 -6.12
C LYS A 90 -16.41 -6.10 -6.84
N SER A 91 -15.41 -5.27 -6.56
CA SER A 91 -14.10 -5.30 -7.22
C SER A 91 -13.02 -5.51 -6.17
N ALA A 92 -12.05 -6.39 -6.47
CA ALA A 92 -10.85 -6.54 -5.65
C ALA A 92 -10.12 -5.19 -5.54
N GLY A 93 -9.62 -4.89 -4.34
CA GLY A 93 -9.04 -3.61 -3.97
C GLY A 93 -10.01 -2.54 -3.50
N TYR A 94 -11.32 -2.81 -3.46
CA TYR A 94 -12.31 -1.89 -2.87
C TYR A 94 -13.50 -2.62 -2.24
N THR A 95 -13.18 -3.54 -1.34
CA THR A 95 -14.15 -4.19 -0.44
C THR A 95 -14.03 -3.64 0.98
N GLN A 96 -15.08 -3.78 1.78
CA GLN A 96 -15.03 -3.40 3.20
C GLN A 96 -13.96 -4.19 3.95
N GLN A 97 -13.76 -5.46 3.63
CA GLN A 97 -12.74 -6.30 4.29
C GLN A 97 -11.32 -5.82 3.99
N GLU A 98 -11.03 -5.39 2.75
CA GLU A 98 -9.72 -4.81 2.40
C GLU A 98 -9.54 -3.43 3.06
N ILE A 99 -10.59 -2.59 3.08
CA ILE A 99 -10.57 -1.29 3.76
C ILE A 99 -10.32 -1.49 5.27
N ASP A 100 -11.03 -2.42 5.91
CA ASP A 100 -10.85 -2.74 7.34
C ASP A 100 -9.44 -3.28 7.63
N GLY A 101 -8.89 -4.10 6.74
CA GLY A 101 -7.51 -4.60 6.83
C GLY A 101 -6.50 -3.45 6.80
N PHE A 102 -6.68 -2.51 5.87
CA PHE A 102 -5.84 -1.32 5.78
C PHE A 102 -6.03 -0.37 6.97
N ASP A 103 -7.25 -0.18 7.46
CA ASP A 103 -7.54 0.61 8.67
C ASP A 103 -6.85 0.00 9.90
N LYS A 104 -6.92 -1.32 10.09
CA LYS A 104 -6.17 -2.00 11.17
C LYS A 104 -4.68 -1.75 11.07
N LEU A 105 -4.12 -1.71 9.86
CA LEU A 105 -2.71 -1.39 9.64
C LEU A 105 -2.40 0.07 10.02
N LEU A 106 -3.18 1.04 9.55
CA LEU A 106 -2.98 2.46 9.92
C LEU A 106 -3.11 2.68 11.43
N ASN A 107 -4.06 1.97 12.07
CA ASN A 107 -4.27 2.03 13.53
C ASN A 107 -3.09 1.51 14.37
N THR A 108 -2.06 0.90 13.77
CA THR A 108 -0.79 0.60 14.48
C THR A 108 0.09 1.84 14.66
N GLY A 109 -0.38 3.02 14.27
CA GLY A 109 0.38 4.28 14.32
C GLY A 109 1.14 4.59 13.04
N LEU A 110 0.78 3.95 11.92
CA LEU A 110 1.27 4.28 10.59
C LEU A 110 0.39 5.36 9.95
N VAL A 111 1.00 6.20 9.14
CA VAL A 111 0.37 7.34 8.47
C VAL A 111 0.52 7.18 6.96
N ASP A 112 -0.59 7.22 6.23
CA ASP A 112 -0.59 7.37 4.77
C ASP A 112 -0.06 8.77 4.42
N THR A 113 1.17 8.80 3.92
CA THR A 113 1.89 10.07 3.69
C THR A 113 1.23 10.90 2.61
N PHE A 114 0.68 10.28 1.57
CA PHE A 114 0.02 11.01 0.49
C PHE A 114 -1.24 11.71 1.02
N ARG A 115 -2.07 11.00 1.79
CA ARG A 115 -3.29 11.60 2.36
C ARG A 115 -3.00 12.60 3.49
N HIS A 116 -1.84 12.55 4.11
CA HIS A 116 -1.40 13.58 5.05
C HIS A 116 -1.15 14.93 4.34
N PHE A 117 -0.39 14.93 3.23
CA PHE A 117 -0.07 16.16 2.50
C PHE A 117 -1.20 16.62 1.56
N TYR A 118 -1.94 15.66 1.01
CA TYR A 118 -2.94 15.89 -0.04
C TYR A 118 -4.28 15.22 0.34
N PRO A 119 -4.96 15.71 1.39
CA PRO A 119 -6.18 15.07 1.90
C PRO A 119 -7.35 15.05 0.91
N GLU A 120 -7.39 16.04 0.00
CA GLU A 120 -8.50 16.25 -0.94
C GLU A 120 -8.08 16.08 -2.41
N GLU A 121 -6.82 15.74 -2.69
CA GLU A 121 -6.35 15.60 -4.07
C GLU A 121 -6.80 14.26 -4.68
N ILE A 122 -7.48 14.34 -5.83
CA ILE A 122 -7.81 13.16 -6.63
C ILE A 122 -6.59 12.82 -7.49
N LYS A 123 -5.90 11.74 -7.13
CA LYS A 123 -4.73 11.25 -7.85
C LYS A 123 -4.62 9.74 -7.69
N TYR A 124 -4.32 9.06 -8.78
CA TYR A 124 -4.30 7.60 -8.87
C TYR A 124 -2.89 7.11 -9.17
N SER A 125 -2.61 5.86 -8.83
CA SER A 125 -1.33 5.19 -9.07
C SER A 125 -1.46 4.00 -10.03
N TYR A 126 -2.68 3.51 -10.29
CA TYR A 126 -2.99 2.37 -11.16
C TYR A 126 -4.14 2.68 -12.14
N TRP A 127 -4.05 2.17 -13.37
CA TRP A 127 -5.12 2.19 -14.37
C TRP A 127 -5.16 0.88 -15.16
N ASN A 128 -6.33 0.28 -15.23
CA ASN A 128 -6.54 -0.94 -16.01
C ASN A 128 -6.30 -0.69 -17.52
N PHE A 129 -5.39 -1.47 -18.12
CA PHE A 129 -5.08 -1.39 -19.55
C PHE A 129 -6.25 -1.79 -20.46
N VAL A 130 -7.02 -2.82 -20.09
CA VAL A 130 -8.12 -3.37 -20.89
C VAL A 130 -9.19 -2.33 -21.15
N THR A 131 -9.45 -1.45 -20.17
CA THR A 131 -10.47 -0.38 -20.29
C THR A 131 -9.91 0.92 -20.86
N ASN A 132 -8.62 0.95 -21.18
CA ASN A 132 -7.85 2.16 -21.48
C ASN A 132 -8.03 3.22 -20.38
N GLY A 133 -7.93 2.78 -19.11
CA GLY A 133 -8.27 3.60 -17.95
C GLY A 133 -7.42 4.87 -17.84
N ARG A 134 -6.13 4.79 -18.21
CA ARG A 134 -5.19 5.91 -18.08
C ARG A 134 -5.56 7.11 -18.96
N ALA A 135 -5.95 6.86 -20.21
CA ALA A 135 -6.37 7.92 -21.13
C ALA A 135 -7.65 8.66 -20.68
N LYS A 136 -8.49 8.00 -19.87
CA LYS A 136 -9.77 8.55 -19.36
C LYS A 136 -9.67 9.00 -17.90
N ASN A 137 -8.49 8.86 -17.29
CA ASN A 137 -8.27 8.99 -15.86
C ASN A 137 -9.26 8.20 -14.98
N VAL A 138 -9.60 6.97 -15.41
CA VAL A 138 -10.36 6.00 -14.63
C VAL A 138 -9.35 5.11 -13.92
N GLY A 139 -8.88 5.57 -12.76
CA GLY A 139 -7.77 4.96 -12.02
C GLY A 139 -8.09 4.74 -10.55
N TRP A 140 -7.14 4.10 -9.87
CA TRP A 140 -7.18 3.76 -8.44
C TRP A 140 -5.83 4.12 -7.80
N ARG A 141 -5.83 4.55 -6.54
CA ARG A 141 -4.64 4.75 -5.73
C ARG A 141 -4.52 3.57 -4.78
N ILE A 142 -3.65 2.64 -5.15
CA ILE A 142 -3.39 1.39 -4.41
C ILE A 142 -1.93 1.24 -4.03
N ASP A 143 -1.08 2.17 -4.45
CA ASP A 143 0.33 2.26 -4.09
C ASP A 143 0.50 3.31 -2.99
N HIS A 144 1.08 2.91 -1.85
CA HIS A 144 1.17 3.76 -0.67
C HIS A 144 2.59 3.81 -0.14
N PHE A 145 2.97 4.98 0.40
CA PHE A 145 4.01 5.09 1.41
C PHE A 145 3.33 5.26 2.77
N LEU A 146 3.68 4.39 3.72
CA LEU A 146 3.27 4.52 5.11
C LEU A 146 4.51 4.69 5.99
N VAL A 147 4.43 5.61 6.95
CA VAL A 147 5.50 5.84 7.93
C VAL A 147 4.91 5.93 9.34
N PRO A 148 5.69 5.68 10.40
CA PRO A 148 5.21 5.86 11.76
C PRO A 148 4.91 7.33 12.02
N GLN A 149 3.92 7.62 12.85
CA GLN A 149 3.57 9.00 13.25
C GLN A 149 4.79 9.79 13.79
N THR A 150 5.74 9.11 14.42
CA THR A 150 6.99 9.69 14.94
C THR A 150 7.98 10.12 13.85
N VAL A 151 7.87 9.58 12.64
CA VAL A 151 8.71 9.91 11.48
C VAL A 151 8.10 11.02 10.62
N MET A 152 6.78 11.25 10.71
CA MET A 152 6.09 12.28 9.92
C MET A 152 6.75 13.68 9.96
N PRO A 153 7.30 14.19 11.08
CA PRO A 153 8.01 15.49 11.08
C PRO A 153 9.23 15.55 10.15
N LEU A 154 9.82 14.41 9.80
CA LEU A 154 10.95 14.28 8.88
C LEU A 154 10.53 14.17 7.42
N VAL A 155 9.28 13.79 7.17
CA VAL A 155 8.72 13.70 5.80
C VAL A 155 8.46 15.11 5.28
N LYS A 156 8.92 15.37 4.07
CA LYS A 156 8.77 16.66 3.38
C LYS A 156 7.71 16.65 2.31
N ASP A 157 7.46 15.47 1.72
CA ASP A 157 6.52 15.33 0.62
C ASP A 157 6.22 13.87 0.29
N ALA A 158 5.09 13.64 -0.40
CA ALA A 158 4.67 12.35 -0.92
C ALA A 158 4.09 12.51 -2.33
N MET A 159 4.70 11.87 -3.32
CA MET A 159 4.42 12.14 -4.74
C MET A 159 3.81 10.92 -5.43
N ILE A 160 3.01 11.19 -6.47
CA ILE A 160 2.54 10.19 -7.43
C ILE A 160 2.89 10.73 -8.81
N TYR A 161 3.65 9.98 -9.60
CA TYR A 161 4.25 10.48 -10.84
C TYR A 161 3.50 9.99 -12.08
N ASN A 162 2.29 10.52 -12.31
CA ASN A 162 1.41 10.14 -13.42
C ASN A 162 2.03 10.34 -14.81
N GLU A 163 3.10 11.12 -14.93
CA GLU A 163 3.85 11.37 -16.16
C GLU A 163 4.72 10.18 -16.60
N TYR A 164 5.06 9.24 -15.72
CA TYR A 164 5.89 8.09 -16.08
C TYR A 164 5.04 6.87 -16.48
N TYR A 165 5.29 6.39 -17.70
CA TYR A 165 4.64 5.23 -18.31
C TYR A 165 5.58 4.01 -18.28
N GLY A 166 5.03 2.83 -18.58
CA GLY A 166 5.79 1.57 -18.64
C GLY A 166 5.11 0.41 -17.89
N SER A 167 4.16 0.74 -17.02
CA SER A 167 3.27 -0.19 -16.31
C SER A 167 1.86 0.41 -16.27
N ASP A 168 0.89 -0.43 -15.95
CA ASP A 168 -0.46 -0.05 -15.51
C ASP A 168 -0.42 0.76 -14.21
N HIS A 169 0.67 0.66 -13.46
CA HIS A 169 1.01 1.54 -12.36
C HIS A 169 1.91 2.72 -12.80
N CYS A 170 1.95 3.76 -11.99
CA CYS A 170 3.00 4.77 -12.03
C CYS A 170 3.77 4.83 -10.69
N PRO A 171 5.02 5.32 -10.68
CA PRO A 171 5.80 5.39 -9.46
C PRO A 171 5.15 6.29 -8.41
N VAL A 172 5.24 5.87 -7.15
CA VAL A 172 5.00 6.72 -5.98
C VAL A 172 6.35 7.07 -5.33
N GLY A 173 6.42 8.20 -4.64
CA GLY A 173 7.66 8.69 -4.05
C GLY A 173 7.47 9.30 -2.67
N LEU A 174 8.53 9.25 -1.86
CA LEU A 174 8.61 9.87 -0.55
C LEU A 174 9.86 10.73 -0.48
N ARG A 175 9.71 11.99 -0.07
CA ARG A 175 10.85 12.87 0.23
C ARG A 175 10.97 12.99 1.75
N ILE A 176 12.09 12.56 2.31
CA ILE A 176 12.31 12.46 3.76
C ILE A 176 13.76 12.81 4.12
N TRP A 177 13.99 13.36 5.30
CA TRP A 177 15.32 13.59 5.87
C TRP A 177 15.53 12.66 7.08
N ILE A 178 16.11 11.48 6.87
CA ILE A 178 16.25 10.40 7.88
C ILE A 178 17.65 9.78 7.86
#